data_AF-A0A2I0NWY8-F1
#
_entry.id   AF-A0A2I0NWY8-F1
#
_cell.length_a   1.000
_cell.length_b   1.000
_cell.length_c   1.000
_cell.angle_alpha   90.00
_cell.angle_beta   90.00
_cell.angle_gamma   90.00
#
_symmetry.space_group_name_H-M   'P 1'
#
loop_
_entity.id
_entity.type
_entity.pdbx_description
1 polymer ?
#
loop_
_entity_poly.entity_id
_entity_poly.type
_entity_poly.pdbx_seq_one_letter_code
_entity_poly.pdbx_strand_id
1 'polypeptide(L)' 'MKQKNLLYAGKAKSVYRTDVDGKLIVEFRDDITAFDGGKKDVLKNKGSYNAEVSAFLFEYLAKN' A
#
# COMPACT_ATOMS: atom_id res chain seq x y z
N MET A 1 13.26 8.20 6.77
CA MET A 1 11.87 8.63 7.05
C MET A 1 11.35 7.76 8.17
N LYS A 2 10.72 8.35 9.17
CA LYS A 2 10.09 7.63 10.28
C LYS A 2 8.58 7.61 10.06
N GLN A 3 7.98 6.43 10.20
CA GLN A 3 6.53 6.29 10.20
C GLN A 3 5.94 6.99 11.42
N LYS A 4 4.87 7.77 11.21
CA LYS A 4 4.08 8.40 12.27
C LYS A 4 2.64 7.84 12.23
N ASN A 5 1.67 8.70 12.56
CA ASN A 5 0.28 8.32 12.72
C ASN A 5 -0.34 7.80 11.41
N LEU A 6 -1.22 6.81 11.54
CA LEU A 6 -2.11 6.37 10.47
C LEU A 6 -2.99 7.53 10.03
N LEU A 7 -2.98 7.83 8.74
CA LEU A 7 -3.82 8.84 8.11
C LEU A 7 -5.11 8.22 7.59
N TYR A 8 -5.00 7.05 6.95
CA TYR A 8 -6.13 6.37 6.32
C TYR A 8 -5.85 4.87 6.15
N ALA A 9 -6.86 4.03 6.37
CA ALA A 9 -6.81 2.61 6.07
C ALA A 9 -7.93 2.24 5.08
N GLY A 10 -7.54 1.83 3.88
CA GLY A 10 -8.45 1.26 2.88
C GLY A 10 -8.56 -0.26 2.99
N LYS A 11 -9.19 -0.90 1.99
CA LYS A 11 -9.39 -2.37 1.94
C LYS A 11 -8.08 -3.18 1.94
N ALA A 12 -7.01 -2.65 1.35
CA ALA A 12 -5.75 -3.37 1.15
C ALA A 12 -4.47 -2.56 1.41
N LYS A 13 -4.59 -1.27 1.73
CA LYS A 13 -3.45 -0.35 1.94
C LYS A 13 -3.69 0.54 3.15
N SER A 14 -2.64 0.77 3.93
CA SER A 14 -2.60 1.79 4.99
C SER A 14 -1.73 2.95 4.53
N VAL A 15 -2.13 4.16 4.86
CA VAL A 15 -1.37 5.38 4.57
C VAL A 15 -0.98 6.03 5.88
N TYR A 16 0.30 6.24 6.10
CA TYR A 16 0.85 6.84 7.31
C TYR A 16 1.52 8.18 6.99
N ARG A 17 1.41 9.13 7.92
CA ARG A 17 2.25 10.32 7.91
C ARG A 17 3.71 9.95 8.14
N THR A 18 4.61 10.81 7.69
CA THR A 18 6.05 10.70 8.01
C THR A 18 6.54 11.89 8.80
N ASP A 19 7.82 11.88 9.17
CA ASP A 19 8.54 13.02 9.70
C ASP A 19 8.93 14.07 8.65
N VAL A 20 8.66 13.82 7.36
CA VAL A 20 8.95 14.75 6.27
C VAL A 20 7.66 15.27 5.67
N ASP A 21 7.49 16.59 5.66
CA ASP A 21 6.31 17.24 5.09
C ASP A 21 6.15 16.92 3.60
N GLY A 22 4.90 16.69 3.17
CA GLY A 22 4.58 16.29 1.81
C GLY A 22 4.92 14.83 1.46
N LYS A 23 5.50 14.04 2.38
CA LYS A 23 5.79 12.61 2.16
C LYS A 23 4.94 11.70 3.05
N LEU A 24 4.41 10.66 2.43
CA LEU A 24 3.60 9.61 3.06
C LEU A 24 4.26 8.24 2.90
N ILE A 25 3.97 7.34 3.83
CA ILE A 25 4.25 5.90 3.68
C ILE A 25 2.96 5.21 3.27
N VAL A 26 3.01 4.44 2.19
CA VAL A 26 1.91 3.57 1.75
C VAL A 26 2.31 2.13 2.02
N GLU A 27 1.69 1.52 3.01
CA GLU A 27 1.87 0.10 3.35
C GLU A 27 0.87 -0.74 2.58
N PHE A 28 1.37 -1.68 1.77
CA PHE A 28 0.56 -2.69 1.10
C PHE A 28 0.40 -3.88 2.03
N ARG A 29 -0.86 -4.20 2.37
CA ARG A 29 -1.18 -5.29 3.29
C ARG A 29 -1.53 -6.57 2.55
N ASP A 30 -1.44 -7.68 3.27
CA ASP A 30 -1.79 -9.02 2.81
C ASP A 30 -3.31 -9.25 2.70
N ASP A 31 -4.13 -8.27 3.09
CA ASP A 31 -5.58 -8.31 2.89
C ASP A 31 -5.93 -8.44 1.40
N ILE A 32 -6.80 -9.39 1.09
CA ILE A 32 -7.40 -9.54 -0.22
C ILE A 32 -8.91 -9.50 -0.09
N THR A 33 -9.57 -8.77 -0.99
CA THR A 33 -11.03 -8.61 -0.98
C THR A 33 -11.59 -8.82 -2.38
N ALA A 34 -12.75 -9.46 -2.48
CA ALA A 34 -13.51 -9.62 -3.73
C ALA A 34 -15.01 -9.34 -3.49
N PHE A 35 -15.78 -9.19 -4.57
CA PHE A 35 -17.23 -8.94 -4.54
C PHE A 35 -17.60 -7.73 -3.66
N ASP A 36 -16.97 -6.58 -3.92
CA ASP A 36 -17.08 -5.34 -3.13
C ASP A 36 -16.77 -5.49 -1.63
N GLY A 37 -15.98 -6.50 -1.25
CA GLY A 37 -15.67 -6.80 0.16
C GLY A 37 -16.66 -7.77 0.80
N GLY A 38 -17.58 -8.34 0.02
CA GLY A 38 -18.38 -9.51 0.42
C GLY A 38 -17.52 -10.75 0.65
N LYS A 39 -16.30 -10.82 0.10
CA LYS A 39 -15.28 -11.80 0.45
C LYS A 39 -14.01 -11.10 0.91
N LYS A 40 -13.46 -11.53 2.05
CA LYS A 40 -12.21 -11.02 2.65
C LYS A 40 -11.36 -12.20 3.10
N ASP A 41 -10.05 -12.11 2.90
CA ASP A 41 -9.09 -13.11 3.33
C ASP A 41 -7.71 -12.45 3.52
N VAL A 42 -6.75 -13.20 4.05
CA VAL A 42 -5.34 -12.81 4.16
C VAL A 42 -4.52 -13.75 3.30
N LEU A 43 -3.87 -13.20 2.26
CA LEU A 43 -2.95 -13.95 1.42
C LEU A 43 -1.52 -13.56 1.77
N LYS A 44 -0.79 -14.48 2.41
CA LYS A 44 0.58 -14.25 2.84
C LYS A 44 1.46 -13.72 1.69
N ASN A 45 2.26 -12.69 1.98
CA ASN A 45 3.20 -12.01 1.08
C ASN A 45 2.55 -11.19 -0.05
N LYS A 46 1.23 -11.17 -0.19
CA LYS A 46 0.53 -10.40 -1.22
C LYS A 46 0.84 -8.90 -1.14
N GLY A 47 1.02 -8.35 0.05
CA GLY A 47 1.39 -6.96 0.28
C GLY A 47 2.75 -6.64 -0.32
N SER A 48 3.75 -7.48 -0.03
CA SER A 48 5.13 -7.31 -0.52
C SER A 48 5.20 -7.39 -2.06
N TYR A 49 4.58 -8.40 -2.68
CA TYR A 49 4.56 -8.51 -4.14
C TYR A 49 3.89 -7.31 -4.81
N ASN A 50 2.78 -6.81 -4.24
CA ASN A 50 2.12 -5.63 -4.81
C ASN A 50 2.94 -4.35 -4.61
N ALA A 51 3.68 -4.22 -3.51
CA ALA A 51 4.58 -3.08 -3.31
C ALA A 51 5.70 -3.09 -4.36
N GLU A 52 6.30 -4.26 -4.63
CA GLU A 52 7.36 -4.43 -5.64
C GLU A 52 6.84 -4.14 -7.06
N VAL A 53 5.73 -4.76 -7.47
CA VAL A 53 5.12 -4.52 -8.78
C VAL A 53 4.71 -3.06 -8.95
N SER A 54 4.12 -2.44 -7.92
CA SER A 54 3.75 -1.01 -7.98
C SER A 54 4.98 -0.12 -8.12
N ALA A 55 6.06 -0.39 -7.39
CA ALA A 55 7.30 0.37 -7.48
C ALA A 55 7.90 0.28 -8.90
N PHE A 56 7.98 -0.94 -9.45
CA PHE A 56 8.44 -1.16 -10.82
C PHE A 56 7.61 -0.38 -11.84
N LEU A 57 6.27 -0.49 -11.78
CA LEU A 57 5.38 0.18 -12.73
C LEU A 57 5.44 1.70 -12.62
N PHE A 58 5.48 2.25 -11.40
CA PHE A 58 5.63 3.70 -11.21
C PHE A 58 6.95 4.22 -11.75
N GLU A 59 8.05 3.50 -11.53
CA GLU A 59 9.35 3.88 -12.09
C GLU A 59 9.35 3.81 -13.62
N TYR A 60 8.77 2.76 -14.20
CA TYR A 60 8.63 2.63 -15.66
C TYR A 60 7.81 3.78 -16.26
N LEU A 61 6.65 4.08 -15.68
CA LEU A 61 5.78 5.14 -16.17
C LEU A 61 6.39 6.54 -16.00
N ALA A 62 7.19 6.78 -14.96
CA ALA A 62 7.85 8.06 -14.77
C ALA A 62 8.97 8.35 -15.79
N LYS A 63 9.45 7.32 -16.51
CA LYS A 63 10.52 7.42 -17.52
C LYS A 63 9.99 7.59 -18.95
N ASN A 64 8.70 7.35 -19.18
CA ASN A 64 8.06 7.50 -20.49
C ASN A 64 7.18 8.76 -20.52
#